data_AF-A0AAV9M6Z3-F1
#
_entry.id   AF-A0AAV9M6Z3-F1
#
_cell.length_a   1.000
_cell.length_b   1.000
_cell.length_c   1.000
_cell.angle_alpha   90.00
_cell.angle_beta   90.00
_cell.angle_gamma   90.00
#
_symmetry.space_group_name_H-M   'P 1'
#
loop_
_entity.id
_entity.type
_entity.pdbx_description
1 polymer ?
#
loop_
_entity_poly.entity_id
_entity_poly.type
_entity_poly.pdbx_seq_one_letter_code
_entity_poly.pdbx_strand_id
1 'polypeptide(L)'
;MVYSGRGKCQKRKRDSNVPLQVVDCTPLQLWAWWNDMGLLQQGIIFKYLGFLTRIMQVEPKRDVIEALLSFWDPTNNVFHFSNFEMTPTLEEIVGFTGFRVRLHHQRGISINKFFQHLNICKVREESLDKGWISLQYWYDRYGREDKFKKFRRTLNSKGSFETWKEDRCFAFMVAFLRTMISPRRGGKINIRLAGVVNVLIEKNNYTIVPMILADIYRALTVCQKGKRFFEGCNILLQLWIVEHFYRPPTVARFIQDWSDYITSHAKRVEKNRCPEGVNA
;
A
#
# COMPACT_ATOMS: atom_id res chain seq x y z
N MET A 1 -46.96 -18.48 -30.15
CA MET A 1 -45.99 -19.53 -30.57
C MET A 1 -45.07 -18.87 -31.59
N VAL A 2 -43.74 -18.77 -31.50
CA VAL A 2 -42.67 -19.29 -30.64
C VAL A 2 -41.51 -18.26 -30.70
N TYR A 3 -40.69 -18.28 -29.66
CA TYR A 3 -39.52 -17.47 -29.32
C TYR A 3 -38.31 -17.52 -30.29
N SER A 4 -37.41 -16.54 -30.06
CA SER A 4 -35.95 -16.70 -29.79
C SER A 4 -34.95 -16.45 -30.91
N GLY A 5 -34.06 -15.48 -30.65
CA GLY A 5 -32.74 -15.38 -31.28
C GLY A 5 -31.84 -14.29 -30.70
N ARG A 6 -31.85 -14.03 -29.37
CA ARG A 6 -30.85 -13.13 -28.75
C ARG A 6 -29.49 -13.83 -28.74
N GLY A 7 -28.53 -13.22 -29.44
CA GLY A 7 -27.14 -13.65 -29.48
C GLY A 7 -26.56 -13.83 -28.08
N LYS A 8 -26.11 -15.05 -27.79
CA LYS A 8 -25.32 -15.36 -26.59
C LYS A 8 -23.99 -14.63 -26.70
N CYS A 9 -23.79 -13.60 -25.87
CA CYS A 9 -22.47 -13.07 -25.60
C CYS A 9 -21.65 -14.19 -24.94
N GLN A 10 -20.66 -14.72 -25.66
CA GLN A 10 -19.77 -15.75 -25.14
C GLN A 10 -19.02 -15.18 -23.93
N LYS A 11 -19.41 -15.62 -22.73
CA LYS A 11 -18.57 -15.48 -21.53
C LYS A 11 -17.25 -16.18 -21.84
N ARG A 12 -16.18 -15.40 -22.05
CA ARG A 12 -14.80 -15.92 -22.10
C ARG A 12 -14.58 -16.80 -20.87
N LYS A 13 -14.26 -18.08 -21.09
CA LYS A 13 -13.80 -18.97 -20.03
C LYS A 13 -12.59 -18.31 -19.37
N ARG A 14 -12.68 -18.08 -18.06
CA ARG A 14 -11.53 -17.70 -17.23
C ARG A 14 -10.52 -18.84 -17.32
N ASP A 15 -9.30 -18.59 -17.78
CA ASP A 15 -8.18 -19.50 -17.56
C ASP A 15 -8.02 -19.67 -16.03
N SER A 16 -8.41 -20.84 -15.54
CA SER A 16 -8.84 -21.04 -14.15
C SER A 16 -7.77 -21.64 -13.23
N ASN A 17 -6.50 -21.72 -13.63
CA ASN A 17 -5.50 -22.45 -12.84
C ASN A 17 -4.42 -21.59 -12.18
N VAL A 18 -4.44 -20.26 -12.32
CA VAL A 18 -3.49 -19.38 -11.62
C VAL A 18 -4.24 -18.55 -10.56
N PRO A 19 -3.98 -18.78 -9.26
CA PRO A 19 -4.57 -17.99 -8.17
C PRO A 19 -4.24 -16.50 -8.29
N LEU A 20 -5.07 -15.64 -7.69
CA LEU A 20 -4.76 -14.22 -7.58
C LEU A 20 -3.52 -14.04 -6.70
N GLN A 21 -2.54 -13.30 -7.20
CA GLN A 21 -1.38 -12.88 -6.43
C GLN A 21 -1.69 -11.54 -5.75
N VAL A 22 -1.48 -11.51 -4.44
CA VAL A 22 -1.61 -10.33 -3.57
C VAL A 22 -0.35 -10.21 -2.72
N VAL A 23 -0.17 -9.12 -1.97
CA VAL A 23 0.84 -9.12 -0.89
C VAL A 23 0.36 -10.10 0.18
N ASP A 24 1.11 -11.18 0.36
CA ASP A 24 0.81 -12.30 1.25
C ASP A 24 1.61 -12.26 2.55
N CYS A 25 2.73 -11.55 2.58
CA CYS A 25 3.46 -11.21 3.80
C CYS A 25 4.31 -9.95 3.61
N THR A 26 4.80 -9.41 4.72
CA THR A 26 5.83 -8.37 4.68
C THR A 26 7.15 -8.97 4.18
N PRO A 27 7.80 -8.39 3.15
CA PRO A 27 9.11 -8.87 2.70
C PRO A 27 10.12 -8.90 3.85
N LEU A 28 10.85 -10.02 3.99
CA LEU A 28 11.81 -10.22 5.09
C LEU A 28 12.83 -9.09 5.21
N GLN A 29 13.33 -8.59 4.08
CA GLN A 29 14.25 -7.45 4.04
C GLN A 29 13.62 -6.18 4.64
N LEU A 30 12.36 -5.92 4.32
CA LEU A 30 11.66 -4.74 4.83
C LEU A 30 11.41 -4.88 6.34
N TRP A 31 11.01 -6.08 6.80
CA TRP A 31 10.80 -6.37 8.21
C TRP A 31 12.10 -6.30 9.02
N ALA A 32 13.17 -6.91 8.53
CA ALA A 32 14.48 -6.85 9.16
C ALA A 32 15.02 -5.41 9.23
N TRP A 33 14.80 -4.62 8.17
CA TRP A 33 15.16 -3.20 8.17
C TRP A 33 14.39 -2.44 9.25
N TRP A 34 13.07 -2.64 9.34
CA TRP A 34 12.24 -2.01 10.36
C TRP A 34 12.73 -2.32 11.78
N ASN A 35 13.09 -3.58 12.06
CA ASN A 35 13.55 -4.00 13.38
C ASN A 35 14.98 -3.52 13.71
N ASP A 36 15.82 -3.33 12.70
CA ASP A 36 17.17 -2.76 12.88
C ASP A 36 17.13 -1.22 13.08
N MET A 37 16.00 -0.56 12.79
CA MET A 37 15.82 0.86 13.10
C MET A 37 15.40 1.06 14.56
N GLY A 38 16.07 1.99 15.24
CA GLY A 38 15.72 2.41 16.60
C GLY A 38 14.46 3.29 16.66
N LEU A 39 13.99 3.57 17.87
CA LEU A 39 12.76 4.32 18.13
C LEU A 39 12.73 5.71 17.47
N LEU A 40 13.88 6.39 17.41
CA LEU A 40 13.98 7.71 16.77
C LEU A 40 13.67 7.64 15.26
N GLN A 41 14.25 6.66 14.55
CA GLN A 41 14.04 6.47 13.11
C GLN A 41 12.61 6.01 12.82
N GLN A 42 12.09 5.08 13.61
CA GLN A 42 10.68 4.67 13.52
C GLN A 42 9.73 5.85 13.79
N GLY A 43 10.07 6.74 14.72
CA GLY A 43 9.33 7.98 15.00
C GLY A 43 9.35 8.98 13.83
N ILE A 44 10.49 9.12 13.14
CA ILE A 44 10.57 9.91 11.90
C ILE A 44 9.65 9.34 10.83
N ILE A 45 9.66 8.02 10.63
CA ILE A 45 8.79 7.37 9.64
C ILE A 45 7.32 7.54 10.05
N PHE A 46 7.00 7.35 11.33
CA PHE A 46 5.65 7.54 11.88
C PHE A 46 5.13 8.97 11.66
N LYS A 47 5.99 9.99 11.75
CA LYS A 47 5.61 11.38 11.45
C LYS A 47 5.04 11.55 10.03
N TYR A 48 5.47 10.75 9.05
CA TYR A 48 5.07 10.89 7.64
C TYR A 48 4.12 9.81 7.14
N LEU A 49 4.18 8.59 7.69
CA LEU A 49 3.35 7.44 7.30
C LEU A 49 2.34 7.02 8.36
N GLY A 50 2.47 7.50 9.60
CA GLY A 50 1.50 7.27 10.66
C GLY A 50 1.33 5.78 10.94
N PHE A 51 0.09 5.36 11.17
CA PHE A 51 -0.21 3.95 11.41
C PHE A 51 -0.10 3.07 10.17
N LEU A 52 0.08 3.61 8.96
CA LEU A 52 0.19 2.77 7.75
C LEU A 52 1.30 1.73 7.87
N THR A 53 2.40 2.04 8.53
CA THR A 53 3.49 1.06 8.76
C THR A 53 3.03 -0.21 9.48
N ARG A 54 1.95 -0.14 10.27
CA ARG A 54 1.36 -1.28 10.99
C ARG A 54 0.77 -2.34 10.06
N ILE A 55 0.47 -2.03 8.80
CA ILE A 55 0.01 -3.05 7.85
C ILE A 55 1.03 -4.18 7.66
N MET A 56 2.31 -3.94 7.98
CA MET A 56 3.34 -4.99 7.94
C MET A 56 3.08 -6.12 8.94
N GLN A 57 2.24 -5.88 9.94
CA GLN A 57 1.91 -6.81 11.02
C GLN A 57 0.58 -7.54 10.78
N VAL A 58 -0.15 -7.15 9.74
CA VAL A 58 -1.49 -7.67 9.46
C VAL A 58 -1.35 -8.88 8.55
N GLU A 59 -1.99 -9.99 8.95
CA GLU A 59 -2.09 -11.18 8.12
C GLU A 59 -2.97 -10.91 6.88
N PRO A 60 -2.43 -11.09 5.65
CA PRO A 60 -3.22 -10.89 4.45
C PRO A 60 -4.16 -12.06 4.14
N LYS A 61 -5.42 -11.74 3.84
CA LYS A 61 -6.50 -12.67 3.51
C LYS A 61 -6.80 -12.61 2.02
N ARG A 62 -6.15 -13.49 1.25
CA ARG A 62 -6.27 -13.55 -0.22
C ARG A 62 -7.70 -13.87 -0.66
N ASP A 63 -8.33 -14.82 0.02
CA ASP A 63 -9.71 -15.25 -0.18
C ASP A 63 -10.70 -14.08 -0.10
N VAL A 64 -10.53 -13.17 0.86
CA VAL A 64 -11.35 -11.95 0.97
C VAL A 64 -11.22 -11.07 -0.28
N ILE A 65 -10.00 -10.89 -0.78
CA ILE A 65 -9.74 -10.07 -1.98
C ILE A 65 -10.29 -10.75 -3.24
N GLU A 66 -10.09 -12.07 -3.37
CA GLU A 66 -10.64 -12.85 -4.48
C GLU A 66 -12.17 -12.81 -4.50
N ALA A 67 -12.82 -12.93 -3.34
CA ALA A 67 -14.26 -12.81 -3.21
C ALA A 67 -14.76 -11.40 -3.60
N LEU A 68 -14.08 -10.34 -3.13
CA LEU A 68 -14.44 -8.96 -3.45
C LEU A 68 -14.45 -8.68 -4.96
N LEU A 69 -13.55 -9.30 -5.73
CA LEU A 69 -13.49 -9.10 -7.18
C LEU A 69 -14.78 -9.51 -7.91
N SER A 70 -15.58 -10.44 -7.38
CA SER A 70 -16.86 -10.81 -8.02
C SER A 70 -17.95 -9.76 -7.83
N PHE A 71 -17.82 -8.88 -6.84
CA PHE A 71 -18.78 -7.82 -6.54
C PHE A 71 -18.37 -6.46 -7.15
N TRP A 72 -17.14 -6.32 -7.64
CA TRP A 72 -16.65 -5.05 -8.17
C TRP A 72 -17.31 -4.66 -9.50
N ASP A 73 -17.98 -3.51 -9.51
CA ASP A 73 -18.45 -2.81 -10.70
C ASP A 73 -17.46 -1.70 -11.08
N PRO A 74 -16.65 -1.90 -12.15
CA PRO A 74 -15.69 -0.90 -12.60
C PRO A 74 -16.32 0.33 -13.27
N THR A 75 -17.63 0.29 -13.58
CA THR A 75 -18.34 1.42 -14.22
C THR A 75 -18.59 2.53 -13.20
N ASN A 76 -19.07 2.13 -12.02
CA ASN A 76 -19.43 3.05 -10.95
C ASN A 76 -18.37 3.12 -9.84
N ASN A 77 -17.33 2.28 -9.90
CA ASN A 77 -16.30 2.14 -8.86
C ASN A 77 -16.88 1.77 -7.48
N VAL A 78 -17.81 0.81 -7.48
CA VAL A 78 -18.47 0.31 -6.28
C VAL A 78 -18.45 -1.21 -6.22
N PHE A 79 -18.55 -1.75 -5.02
CA PHE A 79 -18.95 -3.13 -4.81
C PHE A 79 -20.47 -3.20 -4.78
N HIS A 80 -21.05 -3.95 -5.71
CA HIS A 80 -22.48 -4.16 -5.81
C HIS A 80 -22.88 -5.44 -5.08
N PHE A 81 -23.51 -5.31 -3.91
CA PHE A 81 -24.15 -6.41 -3.20
C PHE A 81 -25.65 -6.46 -3.53
N SER A 82 -26.38 -7.48 -3.07
CA SER A 82 -27.78 -7.70 -3.48
C SER A 82 -28.71 -6.52 -3.23
N ASN A 83 -28.51 -5.80 -2.11
CA ASN A 83 -29.41 -4.76 -1.62
C ASN A 83 -28.74 -3.43 -1.31
N PHE A 84 -27.42 -3.31 -1.49
CA PHE A 84 -26.69 -2.06 -1.28
C PHE A 84 -25.38 -2.05 -2.06
N GLU A 85 -24.83 -0.85 -2.22
CA GLU A 85 -23.51 -0.62 -2.78
C GLU A 85 -22.58 -0.07 -1.71
N MET A 86 -21.29 -0.36 -1.83
CA MET A 86 -20.28 0.23 -0.95
C MET A 86 -18.95 0.38 -1.68
N THR A 87 -18.14 1.33 -1.26
CA THR A 87 -16.80 1.53 -1.80
C THR A 87 -15.93 2.27 -0.79
N PRO A 88 -14.62 1.96 -0.68
CA PRO A 88 -13.75 2.66 0.25
C PRO A 88 -13.67 4.16 -0.08
N THR A 89 -13.92 5.02 0.89
CA THR A 89 -13.84 6.48 0.70
C THR A 89 -12.50 7.05 1.15
N LEU A 90 -12.19 8.30 0.78
CA LEU A 90 -10.97 8.97 1.23
C LEU A 90 -10.95 9.07 2.76
N GLU A 91 -12.10 9.39 3.36
CA GLU A 91 -12.30 9.56 4.80
C GLU A 91 -12.02 8.27 5.56
N GLU A 92 -12.51 7.14 5.06
CA GLU A 92 -12.29 5.82 5.68
C GLU A 92 -10.83 5.39 5.57
N ILE A 93 -10.19 5.59 4.40
CA ILE A 93 -8.78 5.28 4.23
C ILE A 93 -7.90 6.21 5.09
N VAL A 94 -8.25 7.50 5.23
CA VAL A 94 -7.57 8.43 6.15
C VAL A 94 -7.63 7.89 7.58
N GLY A 95 -8.75 7.33 8.01
CA GLY A 95 -8.92 6.72 9.33
C GLY A 95 -7.86 5.67 9.66
N PHE A 96 -7.45 4.85 8.69
CA PHE A 96 -6.39 3.85 8.89
C PHE A 96 -4.98 4.46 8.98
N THR A 97 -4.77 5.68 8.48
CA THR A 97 -3.44 6.32 8.49
C THR A 97 -3.11 7.02 9.81
N GLY A 98 -4.13 7.42 10.58
CA GLY A 98 -3.96 8.20 11.81
C GLY A 98 -3.62 9.68 11.59
N PHE A 99 -3.60 10.18 10.35
CA PHE A 99 -3.33 11.59 10.06
C PHE A 99 -4.59 12.42 9.94
N ARG A 100 -4.52 13.65 10.47
CA ARG A 100 -5.43 14.73 10.10
C ARG A 100 -4.97 15.29 8.75
N VAL A 101 -5.76 15.19 7.68
CA VAL A 101 -5.38 15.85 6.43
C VAL A 101 -6.55 16.59 5.80
N ARG A 102 -6.30 17.87 5.49
CA ARG A 102 -7.08 18.67 4.55
C ARG A 102 -6.74 18.21 3.14
N LEU A 103 -7.73 17.74 2.39
CA LEU A 103 -7.57 17.33 1.00
C LEU A 103 -7.09 18.51 0.16
N HIS A 104 -5.90 18.41 -0.44
CA HIS A 104 -5.39 19.41 -1.37
C HIS A 104 -5.07 18.79 -2.73
N HIS A 105 -5.37 19.53 -3.80
CA HIS A 105 -5.13 19.13 -5.18
C HIS A 105 -3.62 19.08 -5.50
N GLN A 106 -3.23 18.08 -6.28
CA GLN A 106 -1.84 17.81 -6.66
C GLN A 106 -1.37 18.79 -7.76
N ARG A 107 -0.11 19.23 -7.67
CA ARG A 107 0.69 19.69 -8.82
C ARG A 107 1.90 18.78 -8.96
N GLY A 108 2.15 18.28 -10.17
CA GLY A 108 3.23 17.34 -10.46
C GLY A 108 4.62 17.93 -10.19
N ILE A 109 5.60 17.05 -9.92
CA ILE A 109 6.99 17.42 -9.60
C ILE A 109 7.93 16.90 -10.68
N SER A 110 8.96 17.69 -10.96
CA SER A 110 10.01 17.36 -11.92
C SER A 110 11.01 16.33 -11.37
N ILE A 111 11.36 15.37 -12.22
CA ILE A 111 12.31 14.27 -12.01
C ILE A 111 13.76 14.77 -11.75
N ASN A 112 14.06 16.05 -11.96
CA ASN A 112 15.43 16.56 -11.83
C ASN A 112 15.79 16.99 -10.39
N LYS A 113 14.83 17.42 -9.56
CA LYS A 113 15.07 17.64 -8.11
C LYS A 113 15.20 16.33 -7.32
N PHE A 114 14.79 15.22 -7.93
CA PHE A 114 14.68 13.90 -7.32
C PHE A 114 16.03 13.17 -7.14
N PHE A 115 16.93 13.25 -8.11
CA PHE A 115 18.25 12.61 -8.03
C PHE A 115 19.20 13.27 -7.01
N GLN A 116 19.00 14.57 -6.74
CA GLN A 116 19.80 15.31 -5.76
C GLN A 116 19.51 14.88 -4.31
N HIS A 117 18.28 14.45 -3.99
CA HIS A 117 17.87 14.11 -2.62
C HIS A 117 18.25 12.70 -2.16
N LEU A 118 18.40 11.75 -3.10
CA LEU A 118 18.79 10.38 -2.73
C LEU A 118 20.27 10.26 -2.37
N ASN A 119 21.06 11.31 -2.58
CA ASN A 119 22.47 11.35 -2.24
C ASN A 119 23.26 10.11 -2.71
N ILE A 120 22.90 9.48 -3.83
CA ILE A 120 23.67 8.36 -4.39
C ILE A 120 24.69 8.95 -5.35
N CYS A 121 25.98 8.85 -5.01
CA CYS A 121 27.05 9.25 -5.91
C CYS A 121 27.64 8.02 -6.60
N LYS A 122 27.68 8.05 -7.94
CA LYS A 122 28.49 7.15 -8.77
C LYS A 122 28.31 5.66 -8.42
N VAL A 123 27.15 5.09 -8.75
CA VAL A 123 26.99 3.63 -8.85
C VAL A 123 26.49 3.31 -10.26
N ARG A 124 27.28 2.54 -11.03
CA ARG A 124 26.82 1.93 -12.28
C ARG A 124 25.99 0.71 -11.93
N GLU A 125 24.70 0.94 -11.72
CA GLU A 125 23.70 -0.10 -11.50
C GLU A 125 22.72 -0.02 -12.67
N GLU A 126 22.73 -1.01 -13.57
CA GLU A 126 21.90 -0.99 -14.78
C GLU A 126 20.40 -0.83 -14.51
N SER A 127 19.94 -1.22 -13.32
CA SER A 127 18.55 -1.05 -12.92
C SER A 127 18.18 0.43 -12.73
N LEU A 128 19.11 1.28 -12.26
CA LEU A 128 18.92 2.73 -12.16
C LEU A 128 18.65 3.37 -13.53
N ASP A 129 19.42 2.96 -14.55
CA ASP A 129 19.25 3.43 -15.93
C ASP A 129 17.87 3.04 -16.50
N LYS A 130 17.31 1.94 -16.00
CA LYS A 130 15.96 1.46 -16.33
C LYS A 130 14.86 2.06 -15.45
N GLY A 131 15.19 2.97 -14.52
CA GLY A 131 14.25 3.69 -13.67
C GLY A 131 13.68 2.88 -12.51
N TRP A 132 14.33 1.78 -12.10
CA TRP A 132 13.88 0.97 -10.96
C TRP A 132 15.04 0.37 -10.17
N ILE A 133 14.80 -0.03 -8.93
CA ILE A 133 15.79 -0.67 -8.06
C ILE A 133 15.13 -1.85 -7.33
N SER A 134 15.88 -2.89 -6.99
CA SER A 134 15.35 -4.00 -6.19
C SER A 134 15.28 -3.65 -4.69
N LEU A 135 14.35 -4.25 -3.94
CA LEU A 135 14.33 -4.13 -2.48
C LEU A 135 15.66 -4.57 -1.86
N GLN A 136 16.26 -5.63 -2.39
CA GLN A 136 17.54 -6.16 -1.92
C GLN A 136 18.65 -5.10 -2.00
N TYR A 137 18.74 -4.37 -3.12
CA TYR A 137 19.74 -3.31 -3.27
C TYR A 137 19.57 -2.21 -2.21
N TRP A 138 18.34 -1.77 -1.97
CA TRP A 138 18.06 -0.78 -0.90
C TRP A 138 18.41 -1.33 0.47
N TYR A 139 18.04 -2.58 0.75
CA TYR A 139 18.31 -3.25 2.02
C TYR A 139 19.81 -3.43 2.29
N ASP A 140 20.60 -3.79 1.28
CA ASP A 140 22.04 -3.96 1.47
C ASP A 140 22.73 -2.64 1.83
N ARG A 141 22.23 -1.52 1.31
CA ARG A 141 22.80 -0.19 1.49
C ARG A 141 22.31 0.54 2.74
N TYR A 142 21.02 0.42 3.05
CA TYR A 142 20.37 1.18 4.11
C TYR A 142 19.70 0.29 5.17
N GLY A 143 19.50 -1.00 4.90
CA GLY A 143 18.70 -1.88 5.75
C GLY A 143 19.40 -2.39 7.00
N ARG A 144 20.72 -2.24 7.12
CA ARG A 144 21.48 -2.60 8.32
C ARG A 144 22.50 -1.53 8.68
N GLU A 145 22.55 -1.19 9.96
CA GLU A 145 23.44 -0.16 10.50
C GLU A 145 24.93 -0.46 10.27
N ASP A 146 25.31 -1.74 10.42
CA ASP A 146 26.68 -2.22 10.23
C ASP A 146 27.20 -2.01 8.78
N LYS A 147 26.30 -1.86 7.80
CA LYS A 147 26.65 -1.64 6.39
C LYS A 147 27.00 -0.21 6.06
N PHE A 148 26.78 0.75 6.97
CA PHE A 148 27.18 2.14 6.74
C PHE A 148 28.66 2.25 6.37
N LYS A 149 29.56 1.61 7.12
CA LYS A 149 31.01 1.66 6.87
C LYS A 149 31.37 1.19 5.45
N LYS A 150 30.67 0.18 4.94
CA LYS A 150 30.89 -0.39 3.59
C LYS A 150 30.46 0.57 2.50
N PHE A 151 29.30 1.22 2.65
CA PHE A 151 28.71 2.05 1.60
C PHE A 151 28.99 3.55 1.74
N ARG A 152 29.61 4.00 2.84
CA ARG A 152 29.94 5.40 3.12
C ARG A 152 30.60 6.13 1.95
N ARG A 153 31.51 5.47 1.23
CA ARG A 153 32.24 6.05 0.07
C ARG A 153 31.38 6.25 -1.18
N THR A 154 30.18 5.67 -1.21
CA THR A 154 29.25 5.70 -2.35
C THR A 154 28.04 6.61 -2.09
N LEU A 155 28.08 7.43 -1.04
CA LEU A 155 27.05 8.39 -0.66
C LEU A 155 27.56 9.82 -0.90
N ASN A 156 26.66 10.70 -1.35
CA ASN A 156 26.88 12.13 -1.58
C ASN A 156 26.70 12.97 -0.33
N SER A 157 25.91 12.50 0.64
CA SER A 157 25.91 13.09 1.97
C SER A 157 27.35 13.06 2.46
N LYS A 158 27.81 14.08 3.19
CA LYS A 158 29.22 14.29 3.61
C LYS A 158 29.79 13.20 4.55
N GLY A 159 29.41 11.94 4.35
CA GLY A 159 29.86 10.75 5.03
C GLY A 159 29.53 10.74 6.51
N SER A 160 28.61 11.57 7.02
CA SER A 160 28.23 11.52 8.42
C SER A 160 27.26 10.36 8.63
N PHE A 161 27.36 9.74 9.80
CA PHE A 161 26.47 8.64 10.17
C PHE A 161 25.03 9.11 10.38
N GLU A 162 24.85 10.31 10.92
CA GLU A 162 23.53 10.88 11.19
C GLU A 162 22.76 11.20 9.90
N THR A 163 23.41 11.78 8.88
CA THR A 163 22.74 11.99 7.59
C THR A 163 22.40 10.67 6.91
N TRP A 164 23.22 9.62 7.08
CA TRP A 164 22.89 8.30 6.56
C TRP A 164 21.67 7.68 7.26
N LYS A 165 21.45 7.95 8.56
CA LYS A 165 20.23 7.51 9.26
C LYS A 165 18.99 8.19 8.70
N GLU A 166 19.07 9.45 8.30
CA GLU A 166 17.98 10.17 7.64
C GLU A 166 17.70 9.59 6.23
N ASP A 167 18.77 9.40 5.43
CA ASP A 167 18.69 8.77 4.11
C ASP A 167 18.07 7.36 4.21
N ARG A 168 18.40 6.62 5.28
CA ARG A 168 17.84 5.31 5.60
C ARG A 168 16.33 5.37 5.86
N CYS A 169 15.84 6.34 6.64
CA CYS A 169 14.40 6.52 6.85
C CYS A 169 13.68 6.83 5.53
N PHE A 170 14.26 7.71 4.71
CA PHE A 170 13.73 8.06 3.39
C PHE A 170 13.61 6.82 2.50
N ALA A 171 14.71 6.08 2.36
CA ALA A 171 14.80 4.87 1.56
C ALA A 171 13.80 3.80 2.02
N PHE A 172 13.63 3.64 3.34
CA PHE A 172 12.63 2.75 3.91
C PHE A 172 11.21 3.14 3.49
N MET A 173 10.84 4.42 3.59
CA MET A 173 9.51 4.88 3.18
C MET A 173 9.23 4.57 1.71
N VAL A 174 10.21 4.76 0.82
CA VAL A 174 10.08 4.44 -0.61
C VAL A 174 9.88 2.94 -0.83
N ALA A 175 10.68 2.11 -0.16
CA ALA A 175 10.59 0.67 -0.21
C ALA A 175 9.24 0.18 0.32
N PHE A 176 8.79 0.69 1.46
CA PHE A 176 7.50 0.40 2.08
C PHE A 176 6.34 0.76 1.15
N LEU A 177 6.32 1.99 0.60
CA LEU A 177 5.26 2.42 -0.33
C LEU A 177 5.19 1.51 -1.56
N ARG A 178 6.33 1.09 -2.10
CA ARG A 178 6.30 0.17 -3.23
C ARG A 178 5.82 -1.22 -2.87
N THR A 179 6.30 -1.77 -1.77
CA THR A 179 6.15 -3.20 -1.48
C THR A 179 4.82 -3.53 -0.81
N MET A 180 4.33 -2.63 0.05
CA MET A 180 3.13 -2.86 0.85
C MET A 180 1.91 -2.04 0.37
N ILE A 181 2.14 -0.84 -0.17
CA ILE A 181 1.05 0.08 -0.54
C ILE A 181 0.68 0.02 -2.02
N SER A 182 1.67 0.06 -2.92
CA SER A 182 1.50 -0.01 -4.37
C SER A 182 2.34 -1.14 -4.97
N PRO A 183 2.09 -2.40 -4.55
CA PRO A 183 2.86 -3.57 -4.95
C PRO A 183 2.87 -3.72 -6.46
N ARG A 184 4.00 -4.15 -7.01
CA ARG A 184 4.09 -4.51 -8.44
C ARG A 184 4.82 -5.81 -8.66
N ARG A 185 4.36 -6.50 -9.70
CA ARG A 185 4.94 -7.76 -10.16
C ARG A 185 6.44 -7.60 -10.38
N GLY A 186 7.22 -8.52 -9.83
CA GLY A 186 8.68 -8.53 -9.93
C GLY A 186 9.42 -7.65 -8.93
N GLY A 187 8.74 -7.02 -7.96
CA GLY A 187 9.40 -6.37 -6.81
C GLY A 187 10.26 -5.14 -7.16
N LYS A 188 10.08 -4.57 -8.35
CA LYS A 188 10.86 -3.43 -8.85
C LYS A 188 10.36 -2.14 -8.22
N ILE A 189 11.19 -1.46 -7.43
CA ILE A 189 10.92 -0.15 -6.84
C ILE A 189 11.17 0.92 -7.87
N ASN A 190 10.09 1.52 -8.39
CA ASN A 190 10.20 2.63 -9.33
C ASN A 190 10.79 3.82 -8.58
N ILE A 191 11.86 4.38 -9.14
CA ILE A 191 12.55 5.51 -8.53
C ILE A 191 11.58 6.67 -8.28
N ARG A 192 10.59 6.92 -9.16
CA ARG A 192 9.60 8.02 -9.03
C ARG A 192 8.85 8.05 -7.68
N LEU A 193 8.73 6.94 -6.96
CA LEU A 193 8.14 6.92 -5.62
C LEU A 193 8.93 7.73 -4.59
N ALA A 194 10.24 7.90 -4.77
CA ALA A 194 11.02 8.81 -3.93
C ALA A 194 10.59 10.28 -4.10
N GLY A 195 10.02 10.66 -5.26
CA GLY A 195 9.41 11.98 -5.43
C GLY A 195 8.17 12.14 -4.54
N VAL A 196 7.34 11.09 -4.43
CA VAL A 196 6.19 11.08 -3.52
C VAL A 196 6.64 11.22 -2.07
N VAL A 197 7.64 10.45 -1.65
CA VAL A 197 8.19 10.53 -0.28
C VAL A 197 8.78 11.92 0.01
N ASN A 198 9.51 12.51 -0.94
CA ASN A 198 10.08 13.84 -0.76
C ASN A 198 9.01 14.90 -0.50
N VAL A 199 7.88 14.81 -1.21
CA VAL A 199 6.74 15.72 -0.98
C VAL A 199 6.16 15.56 0.40
N LEU A 200 5.97 14.31 0.85
CA LEU A 200 5.45 14.04 2.20
C LEU A 200 6.35 14.66 3.28
N ILE A 201 7.66 14.71 3.03
CA ILE A 201 8.64 15.28 3.95
C ILE A 201 8.68 16.80 3.89
N GLU A 202 8.76 17.39 2.71
CA GLU A 202 8.97 18.83 2.51
C GLU A 202 7.70 19.66 2.68
N LYS A 203 6.54 19.09 2.37
CA LYS A 203 5.29 19.83 2.29
C LYS A 203 4.36 19.41 3.41
N ASN A 204 4.06 20.36 4.29
CA ASN A 204 2.99 20.19 5.27
C ASN A 204 1.65 19.94 4.54
N ASN A 205 0.85 19.02 5.08
CA ASN A 205 -0.50 18.66 4.62
C ASN A 205 -0.61 17.81 3.35
N TYR A 206 0.47 17.21 2.85
CA TYR A 206 0.36 16.22 1.77
C TYR A 206 0.04 14.84 2.31
N THR A 207 -0.76 14.09 1.56
CA THR A 207 -1.15 12.71 1.90
C THR A 207 -1.07 11.79 0.70
N ILE A 208 -0.71 10.55 0.96
CA ILE A 208 -0.74 9.46 -0.03
C ILE A 208 -2.11 8.81 -0.16
N VAL A 209 -3.09 9.13 0.70
CA VAL A 209 -4.40 8.47 0.69
C VAL A 209 -5.08 8.46 -0.68
N PRO A 210 -5.14 9.56 -1.46
CA PRO A 210 -5.68 9.52 -2.81
C PRO A 210 -4.93 8.56 -3.74
N MET A 211 -3.60 8.44 -3.59
CA MET A 211 -2.80 7.48 -4.36
C MET A 211 -3.14 6.04 -3.98
N ILE A 212 -3.29 5.75 -2.68
CA ILE A 212 -3.68 4.43 -2.18
C ILE A 212 -5.03 4.02 -2.77
N LEU A 213 -6.03 4.89 -2.65
CA LEU A 213 -7.38 4.59 -3.10
C LEU A 213 -7.45 4.41 -4.62
N ALA A 214 -6.76 5.27 -5.37
CA ALA A 214 -6.68 5.15 -6.83
C ALA A 214 -6.02 3.83 -7.25
N ASP A 215 -4.95 3.39 -6.56
CA ASP A 215 -4.30 2.11 -6.84
C ASP A 215 -5.19 0.91 -6.49
N ILE A 216 -5.98 0.99 -5.40
CA ILE A 216 -6.98 -0.03 -5.06
C ILE A 216 -8.04 -0.14 -6.16
N TYR A 217 -8.69 0.96 -6.57
CA TYR A 217 -9.71 0.96 -7.62
C TYR A 217 -9.19 0.46 -8.96
N ARG A 218 -7.99 0.91 -9.33
CA ARG A 218 -7.31 0.44 -10.54
C ARG A 218 -7.04 -1.06 -10.44
N ALA A 219 -6.53 -1.55 -9.31
CA ALA A 219 -6.23 -2.96 -9.10
C ALA A 219 -7.49 -3.83 -9.15
N LEU A 220 -8.57 -3.42 -8.50
CA LEU A 220 -9.88 -4.07 -8.58
C LEU A 220 -10.36 -4.18 -10.03
N THR A 221 -10.35 -3.06 -10.77
CA THR A 221 -10.80 -3.02 -12.16
C THR A 221 -9.99 -3.94 -13.08
N VAL A 222 -8.67 -3.94 -12.98
CA VAL A 222 -7.84 -4.78 -13.86
C VAL A 222 -7.88 -6.25 -13.45
N CYS A 223 -8.00 -6.56 -12.15
CA CYS A 223 -8.08 -7.94 -11.68
C CYS A 223 -9.44 -8.57 -11.97
N GLN A 224 -10.52 -7.79 -11.88
CA GLN A 224 -11.86 -8.19 -12.35
C GLN A 224 -11.83 -8.56 -13.84
N LYS A 225 -11.05 -7.82 -14.65
CA LYS A 225 -10.81 -8.11 -16.08
C LYS A 225 -9.82 -9.25 -16.34
N GLY A 226 -9.35 -9.96 -15.31
CA GLY A 226 -8.53 -11.15 -15.43
C GLY A 226 -7.03 -10.98 -15.15
N LYS A 227 -6.56 -9.78 -14.76
CA LYS A 227 -5.18 -9.62 -14.26
C LYS A 227 -5.02 -10.41 -12.96
N ARG A 228 -3.91 -11.15 -12.83
CA ARG A 228 -3.68 -12.07 -11.69
C ARG A 228 -2.75 -11.52 -10.62
N PHE A 229 -2.43 -10.23 -10.64
CA PHE A 229 -1.63 -9.59 -9.60
C PHE A 229 -2.31 -8.30 -9.17
N PHE A 230 -2.70 -8.23 -7.90
CA PHE A 230 -3.38 -7.10 -7.30
C PHE A 230 -2.37 -5.98 -6.97
N GLU A 231 -2.23 -5.02 -7.88
CA GLU A 231 -1.26 -3.91 -7.76
C GLU A 231 -1.77 -2.73 -6.91
N GLY A 232 -2.58 -3.01 -5.89
CA GLY A 232 -3.08 -2.04 -4.92
C GLY A 232 -2.88 -2.57 -3.50
N CYS A 233 -3.14 -1.74 -2.49
CA CYS A 233 -2.96 -2.17 -1.10
C CYS A 233 -4.09 -3.13 -0.68
N ASN A 234 -3.89 -4.43 -0.91
CA ASN A 234 -4.86 -5.45 -0.53
C ASN A 234 -5.08 -5.51 0.99
N ILE A 235 -4.05 -5.22 1.79
CA ILE A 235 -4.13 -5.23 3.25
C ILE A 235 -5.09 -4.13 3.76
N LEU A 236 -5.06 -2.93 3.18
CA LEU A 236 -6.02 -1.89 3.56
C LEU A 236 -7.45 -2.22 3.07
N LEU A 237 -7.57 -2.76 1.85
CA LEU A 237 -8.88 -3.16 1.32
C LEU A 237 -9.54 -4.25 2.19
N GLN A 238 -8.79 -5.25 2.65
CA GLN A 238 -9.34 -6.27 3.54
C GLN A 238 -9.74 -5.69 4.90
N LEU A 239 -8.95 -4.78 5.48
CA LEU A 239 -9.26 -4.19 6.77
C LEU A 239 -10.56 -3.40 6.68
N TRP A 240 -10.70 -2.62 5.60
CA TRP A 240 -11.91 -1.88 5.30
C TRP A 240 -13.13 -2.80 5.21
N ILE A 241 -13.12 -3.81 4.32
CA ILE A 241 -14.32 -4.65 4.14
C ILE A 241 -14.68 -5.44 5.41
N VAL A 242 -13.68 -5.95 6.13
CA VAL A 242 -13.90 -6.71 7.36
C VAL A 242 -14.54 -5.80 8.42
N GLU A 243 -14.08 -4.56 8.59
CA GLU A 243 -14.74 -3.62 9.51
C GLU A 243 -16.20 -3.37 9.15
N HIS A 244 -16.55 -3.32 7.85
CA HIS A 244 -17.94 -3.15 7.42
C HIS A 244 -18.80 -4.40 7.58
N PHE A 245 -18.23 -5.61 7.45
CA PHE A 245 -18.97 -6.84 7.71
C PHE A 245 -19.26 -7.06 9.20
N TYR A 246 -18.36 -6.63 10.08
CA TYR A 246 -18.48 -6.80 11.53
C TYR A 246 -19.10 -5.60 12.25
N ARG A 247 -19.49 -4.52 11.56
CA ARG A 247 -20.18 -3.36 12.17
C ARG A 247 -21.53 -3.10 11.48
N PRO A 248 -22.66 -3.02 12.23
CA PRO A 248 -23.93 -2.57 11.71
C PRO A 248 -23.85 -1.15 11.10
N PRO A 249 -24.82 -0.74 10.25
CA PRO A 249 -24.76 0.51 9.47
C PRO A 249 -24.75 1.79 10.31
N THR A 250 -25.09 1.69 11.59
CA THR A 250 -24.95 2.79 12.54
C THR A 250 -23.49 2.93 12.94
N VAL A 251 -22.77 3.62 12.06
CA VAL A 251 -21.63 4.45 12.44
C VAL A 251 -20.35 3.65 12.67
N ALA A 252 -19.74 3.17 11.58
CA ALA A 252 -18.29 3.29 11.46
C ALA A 252 -17.93 4.79 11.40
N ARG A 253 -18.15 5.52 12.50
CA ARG A 253 -17.39 6.75 12.71
C ARG A 253 -15.97 6.24 12.85
N PHE A 254 -15.21 6.30 11.76
CA PHE A 254 -13.79 6.58 11.85
C PHE A 254 -13.72 7.96 12.54
N ILE A 255 -13.88 7.96 13.86
CA ILE A 255 -13.77 9.17 14.66
C ILE A 255 -12.34 9.61 14.43
N GLN A 256 -12.21 10.90 14.16
CA GLN A 256 -10.96 11.60 13.95
C GLN A 256 -10.17 11.68 15.28
N ASP A 257 -9.86 10.53 15.87
CA ASP A 257 -9.00 10.36 17.03
C ASP A 257 -7.66 9.73 16.60
N TRP A 258 -6.65 9.84 17.46
CA TRP A 258 -5.31 9.29 17.20
C TRP A 258 -5.24 7.77 17.42
N SER A 259 -6.35 7.04 17.24
CA SER A 259 -6.37 5.61 17.53
C SER A 259 -5.74 4.80 16.40
N ASP A 260 -4.94 3.80 16.80
CA ASP A 260 -4.30 2.87 15.87
C ASP A 260 -5.33 1.84 15.37
N TYR A 261 -6.12 2.24 14.37
CA TYR A 261 -7.16 1.38 13.78
C TYR A 261 -6.57 0.11 13.14
N ILE A 262 -5.33 0.11 12.69
CA ILE A 262 -4.75 -1.09 12.08
C ILE A 262 -4.42 -2.12 13.15
N THR A 263 -3.68 -1.75 14.19
CA THR A 263 -3.27 -2.68 15.25
C THR A 263 -4.46 -3.18 16.07
N SER A 264 -5.45 -2.33 16.31
CA SER A 264 -6.63 -2.69 17.09
C SER A 264 -7.72 -3.44 16.30
N HIS A 265 -7.52 -3.68 15.01
CA HIS A 265 -8.48 -4.37 14.14
C HIS A 265 -8.89 -5.75 14.66
N ALA A 266 -7.92 -6.63 14.96
CA ALA A 266 -8.21 -7.99 15.41
C ALA A 266 -9.11 -8.01 16.66
N LYS A 267 -8.78 -7.17 17.65
CA LYS A 267 -9.57 -7.01 18.88
C LYS A 267 -11.00 -6.52 18.63
N ARG A 268 -11.23 -5.72 17.58
CA ARG A 268 -12.58 -5.24 17.24
C ARG A 268 -13.40 -6.31 16.54
N VAL A 269 -12.79 -7.08 15.65
CA VAL A 269 -13.44 -8.22 14.99
C VAL A 269 -13.86 -9.27 16.02
N GLU A 270 -13.00 -9.61 16.98
CA GLU A 270 -13.32 -10.59 18.04
C GLU A 270 -14.52 -10.19 18.91
N LYS A 271 -14.69 -8.89 19.17
CA LYS A 271 -15.80 -8.37 19.99
C LYS A 271 -17.16 -8.49 19.29
N ASN A 272 -17.18 -8.46 17.96
CA ASN A 272 -18.39 -8.52 17.16
C ASN A 272 -18.41 -9.89 16.47
N ARG A 273 -18.87 -10.94 17.14
CA ARG A 273 -19.06 -12.23 16.43
C ARG A 273 -20.11 -12.02 15.33
N CYS A 274 -19.84 -12.54 14.12
CA CYS A 274 -20.89 -12.65 13.10
C CYS A 274 -22.08 -13.40 13.71
N PRO A 275 -23.33 -13.03 13.36
CA PRO A 275 -24.45 -13.91 13.60
C PRO A 275 -24.10 -15.28 13.01
N GLU A 276 -24.36 -16.36 13.75
CA GLU A 276 -24.25 -17.71 13.20
C GLU A 276 -25.03 -17.75 11.89
N GLY A 277 -24.35 -18.09 10.80
CA GLY A 277 -24.96 -18.11 9.48
C GLY A 277 -26.22 -18.98 9.52
N VAL A 278 -27.30 -18.49 8.92
CA VAL A 278 -28.49 -19.32 8.72
C VAL A 278 -28.04 -20.52 7.88
N ASN A 279 -28.11 -21.71 8.47
CA ASN A 279 -27.87 -22.96 7.75
C ASN A 279 -28.80 -22.98 6.52
N ALA A 280 -28.19 -23.11 5.35
CA ALA A 280 -28.90 -23.23 4.07
C ALA A 280 -29.73 -24.52 4.01
#